data_AF-A0A938DDQ9-F1
#
_entry.id   AF-A0A938DDQ9-F1
#
_cell.length_a   1.000
_cell.length_b   1.000
_cell.length_c   1.000
_cell.angle_alpha   90.00
_cell.angle_beta   90.00
_cell.angle_gamma   90.00
#
_symmetry.space_group_name_H-M   'P 1'
#
loop_
_entity.id
_entity.type
_entity.pdbx_description
1 polymer ?
#
loop_
_entity_poly.entity_id
_entity_poly.type
_entity_poly.pdbx_seq_one_letter_code
_entity_poly.pdbx_strand_id
1 'polypeptide(L)'
;MDANSGVEDDPPMQKEDAHSAVLEVVRALVIELHPDFVDSRLVRLDSDLDRDLALDSLSRAELLLRLNRKFKVQLPERLIGEANRPRDLVNAVLAAGAAIAPTLPRPISPTTLKTVDEPIEAKTLIDALAQHAERHGDREHVLLWRPEGSPEPLTYGELYHAARAAAGGLVERGVGSGDRVAIMLPTSRDFFIAFFSVLFCGAVPVPIYP
;
A
#
# COMPACT_ATOMS: atom_id res chain seq x y z
N MET A 1 -3.57 -41.87 -31.88
CA MET A 1 -2.18 -41.39 -32.05
C MET A 1 -2.14 -40.14 -31.21
N ASP A 2 -2.00 -40.32 -29.91
CA ASP A 2 -2.32 -39.31 -28.93
C ASP A 2 -1.06 -39.03 -28.11
N ALA A 3 -0.46 -37.89 -28.40
CA ALA A 3 0.73 -37.40 -27.74
C ALA A 3 0.33 -36.86 -26.37
N ASN A 4 0.65 -37.63 -25.32
CA ASN A 4 0.64 -37.16 -23.95
C ASN A 4 1.91 -36.33 -23.72
N SER A 5 1.81 -35.00 -23.87
CA SER A 5 2.90 -34.07 -23.56
C SER A 5 3.06 -33.99 -22.04
N GLY A 6 4.11 -34.61 -21.53
CA GLY A 6 4.50 -34.55 -20.13
C GLY A 6 4.71 -33.10 -19.69
N VAL A 7 4.06 -32.73 -18.59
CA VAL A 7 4.50 -31.61 -17.78
C VAL A 7 5.83 -32.04 -17.17
N GLU A 8 6.93 -31.52 -17.71
CA GLU A 8 8.23 -31.61 -17.06
C GLU A 8 8.14 -30.80 -15.76
N ASP A 9 7.97 -31.51 -14.64
CA ASP A 9 8.23 -30.95 -13.31
C ASP A 9 9.73 -30.63 -13.24
N ASP A 10 10.04 -29.34 -13.32
CA ASP A 10 11.40 -28.84 -13.10
C ASP A 10 11.84 -29.28 -11.69
N PRO A 11 13.02 -29.91 -11.52
CA PRO A 11 13.46 -30.37 -10.21
C PRO A 11 13.52 -29.21 -9.21
N PRO A 12 13.30 -29.47 -7.90
CA PRO A 12 13.34 -28.42 -6.88
C PRO A 12 14.66 -27.67 -6.96
N MET A 13 14.59 -26.36 -7.18
CA MET A 13 15.74 -25.50 -7.40
C MET A 13 16.72 -25.63 -6.22
N GLN A 14 17.97 -25.98 -6.53
CA GLN A 14 18.98 -26.20 -5.51
C GLN A 14 19.34 -24.86 -4.84
N LYS A 15 19.69 -24.91 -3.55
CA LYS A 15 20.00 -23.70 -2.76
C LYS A 15 21.12 -22.85 -3.37
N GLU A 16 22.14 -23.49 -3.93
CA GLU A 16 23.27 -22.81 -4.58
C GLU A 16 22.86 -22.09 -5.88
N ASP A 17 21.90 -22.66 -6.63
CA ASP A 17 21.35 -22.05 -7.84
C ASP A 17 20.52 -20.80 -7.49
N ALA A 18 19.70 -20.89 -6.43
CA ALA A 18 18.91 -19.77 -5.93
C ALA A 18 19.79 -18.60 -5.44
N HIS A 19 20.88 -18.90 -4.74
CA HIS A 19 21.84 -17.90 -4.27
C HIS A 19 22.40 -17.08 -5.44
N SER A 20 22.91 -17.78 -6.45
CA SER A 20 23.53 -17.16 -7.62
C SER A 20 22.50 -16.36 -8.42
N ALA A 21 21.32 -16.94 -8.66
CA ALA A 21 20.27 -16.31 -9.45
C ALA A 21 19.68 -15.05 -8.78
N VAL A 22 19.55 -15.01 -7.45
CA VAL A 22 19.12 -13.81 -6.72
C VAL A 22 20.17 -12.72 -6.79
N LEU A 23 21.45 -13.04 -6.54
CA LEU A 23 22.54 -12.07 -6.61
C LEU A 23 22.67 -11.45 -8.00
N GLU A 24 22.43 -12.22 -9.07
CA GLU A 24 22.38 -11.69 -10.43
C GLU A 24 21.30 -10.63 -10.61
N VAL A 25 20.09 -10.86 -10.09
CA VAL A 25 18.98 -9.89 -10.19
C VAL A 25 19.29 -8.62 -9.41
N VAL A 26 19.79 -8.77 -8.17
CA VAL A 26 20.19 -7.63 -7.33
C VAL A 26 21.29 -6.82 -8.03
N ARG A 27 22.32 -7.49 -8.54
CA ARG A 27 23.44 -6.85 -9.24
C ARG A 27 23.00 -6.14 -10.51
N ALA A 28 22.14 -6.76 -11.31
CA ALA A 28 21.62 -6.16 -12.53
C ALA A 28 20.87 -4.87 -12.22
N LEU A 29 20.02 -4.87 -11.18
CA LEU A 29 19.29 -3.68 -10.75
C LEU A 29 20.24 -2.59 -10.21
N VAL A 30 21.21 -2.94 -9.38
CA VAL A 30 22.19 -1.98 -8.85
C VAL A 30 23.00 -1.31 -9.97
N ILE A 31 23.45 -2.07 -10.97
CA ILE A 31 24.19 -1.53 -12.13
C ILE A 31 23.31 -0.59 -12.96
N GLU A 32 22.03 -0.92 -13.15
CA GLU A 32 21.08 -0.10 -13.90
C GLU A 32 20.78 1.23 -13.20
N LEU A 33 20.63 1.21 -11.87
CA LEU A 33 20.35 2.40 -11.07
C LEU A 33 21.60 3.27 -10.83
N HIS A 34 22.78 2.65 -10.77
CA HIS A 34 24.04 3.33 -10.47
C HIS A 34 25.14 2.95 -11.48
N PRO A 35 25.15 3.55 -12.68
CA PRO A 35 26.13 3.24 -13.73
C PRO A 35 27.59 3.50 -13.32
N ASP A 36 27.81 4.47 -12.43
CA ASP A 36 29.12 4.84 -11.89
C ASP A 36 29.54 3.99 -10.66
N PHE A 37 28.75 2.98 -10.29
CA PHE A 37 29.05 2.09 -9.17
C PHE A 37 30.12 1.06 -9.57
N VAL A 38 31.39 1.48 -9.52
CA VAL A 38 32.54 0.79 -10.15
C VAL A 38 32.87 -0.59 -9.56
N ASP A 39 32.35 -0.96 -8.38
CA ASP A 39 32.78 -2.21 -7.75
C ASP A 39 31.70 -3.31 -7.82
N SER A 40 31.68 -3.99 -8.98
CA SER A 40 30.92 -5.22 -9.21
C SER A 40 31.25 -6.36 -8.22
N ARG A 41 32.19 -6.19 -7.27
CA ARG A 41 32.47 -7.16 -6.20
C ARG A 41 31.71 -6.89 -4.89
N LEU A 42 30.91 -5.83 -4.81
CA LEU A 42 30.25 -5.40 -3.57
C LEU A 42 28.87 -6.03 -3.30
N VAL A 43 28.17 -6.55 -4.32
CA VAL A 43 26.89 -7.25 -4.10
C VAL A 43 27.18 -8.69 -3.64
N ARG A 44 27.12 -8.88 -2.33
CA ARG A 44 27.23 -10.17 -1.64
C ARG A 44 25.90 -10.52 -1.00
N LEU A 45 25.73 -11.77 -0.59
CA LEU A 45 24.54 -12.21 0.15
C LEU A 45 24.30 -11.39 1.43
N ASP A 46 25.35 -10.77 1.93
CA ASP A 46 25.38 -10.11 3.22
C ASP A 46 25.42 -8.59 3.10
N SER A 47 25.44 -8.05 1.88
CA SER A 47 25.38 -6.60 1.66
C SER A 47 24.05 -6.08 2.16
N ASP A 48 24.08 -4.95 2.85
CA ASP A 48 22.88 -4.22 3.25
C ASP A 48 22.23 -3.58 2.01
N LEU A 49 20.97 -3.91 1.74
CA LEU A 49 20.27 -3.46 0.54
C LEU A 49 20.13 -1.93 0.49
N ASP A 50 19.98 -1.29 1.65
CA ASP A 50 19.87 0.17 1.74
C ASP A 50 21.26 0.80 1.89
N ARG A 51 22.02 0.43 2.93
CA ARG A 51 23.26 1.12 3.28
C ARG A 51 24.41 0.85 2.31
N ASP A 52 24.53 -0.38 1.82
CA ASP A 52 25.66 -0.78 0.97
C ASP A 52 25.30 -0.68 -0.51
N LEU A 53 24.03 -0.90 -0.87
CA LEU A 53 23.57 -0.95 -2.27
C LEU A 53 22.66 0.24 -2.68
N ALA A 54 22.36 1.15 -1.76
CA ALA A 54 21.55 2.35 -1.99
C ALA A 54 20.15 2.08 -2.58
N LEU A 55 19.55 0.93 -2.26
CA LEU A 55 18.21 0.58 -2.74
C LEU A 55 17.13 1.16 -1.82
N ASP A 56 16.49 2.23 -2.28
CA ASP A 56 15.30 2.80 -1.64
C ASP A 56 14.06 1.88 -1.75
N SER A 57 12.95 2.28 -1.14
CA SER A 57 11.72 1.47 -1.12
C SER A 57 11.15 1.18 -2.52
N LEU A 58 11.29 2.10 -3.48
CA LEU A 58 10.81 1.90 -4.85
C LEU A 58 11.69 0.89 -5.59
N SER A 59 12.99 1.01 -5.45
CA SER A 59 13.97 0.07 -6.03
C SER A 59 13.82 -1.31 -5.42
N ARG A 60 13.52 -1.40 -4.12
CA ARG A 60 13.20 -2.67 -3.44
C ARG A 60 11.89 -3.27 -3.95
N ALA A 61 10.87 -2.47 -4.25
CA ALA A 61 9.64 -2.95 -4.87
C ALA A 61 9.89 -3.54 -6.28
N GLU A 62 10.67 -2.85 -7.11
CA GLU A 62 11.07 -3.36 -8.44
C GLU A 62 11.93 -4.63 -8.33
N LEU A 63 12.84 -4.70 -7.36
CA LEU A 63 13.63 -5.90 -7.08
C LEU A 63 12.72 -7.11 -6.80
N LEU A 64 11.71 -6.95 -5.94
CA LEU A 64 10.74 -8.00 -5.67
C LEU A 64 9.96 -8.42 -6.93
N LEU A 65 9.57 -7.48 -7.78
CA LEU A 65 8.89 -7.78 -9.04
C LEU A 65 9.78 -8.60 -10.00
N ARG A 66 11.06 -8.25 -10.11
CA ARG A 66 12.02 -9.01 -10.93
C ARG A 66 12.24 -10.42 -10.39
N LEU A 67 12.34 -10.58 -9.07
CA LEU A 67 12.46 -11.89 -8.42
C LEU A 67 11.20 -12.75 -8.65
N ASN A 68 10.00 -12.19 -8.46
CA ASN A 68 8.75 -12.88 -8.75
C ASN A 68 8.70 -13.40 -10.19
N ARG A 69 9.09 -12.56 -11.17
CA ARG A 69 9.15 -12.96 -12.58
C ARG A 69 10.21 -14.03 -12.86
N LYS A 70 11.43 -13.87 -12.33
CA LYS A 70 12.55 -14.81 -12.58
C LYS A 70 12.26 -16.19 -11.99
N PHE A 71 11.74 -16.24 -10.76
CA PHE A 71 11.52 -17.49 -10.03
C PHE A 71 10.10 -18.03 -10.15
N LYS A 72 9.19 -17.33 -10.85
CA LYS A 72 7.77 -17.70 -10.99
C LYS A 72 7.08 -17.93 -9.62
N VAL A 73 7.44 -17.12 -8.63
CA VAL A 73 6.89 -17.15 -7.25
C VAL A 73 6.13 -15.86 -6.94
N GLN A 74 5.38 -15.87 -5.84
CA GLN A 74 4.83 -14.65 -5.22
C GLN A 74 5.51 -14.41 -3.86
N LEU A 75 6.44 -13.46 -3.84
CA LEU A 75 7.06 -12.95 -2.63
C LEU A 75 6.14 -11.92 -1.96
N PRO A 76 5.98 -11.96 -0.62
CA PRO A 76 5.11 -11.04 0.10
C PRO A 76 5.68 -9.61 0.14
N GLU A 77 4.82 -8.60 -0.05
CA GLU A 77 5.22 -7.18 -0.13
C GLU A 77 5.91 -6.65 1.13
N ARG A 78 5.66 -7.24 2.31
CA ARG A 78 6.36 -6.89 3.56
C ARG A 78 7.89 -6.97 3.45
N LEU A 79 8.41 -7.80 2.55
CA LEU A 79 9.86 -7.90 2.30
C LEU A 79 10.46 -6.59 1.77
N ILE A 80 9.66 -5.68 1.19
CA ILE A 80 10.11 -4.34 0.80
C ILE A 80 10.63 -3.56 1.99
N GLY A 81 10.11 -3.79 3.21
CA GLY A 81 10.63 -3.17 4.44
C GLY A 81 11.51 -4.12 5.26
N GLU A 82 11.17 -5.41 5.31
CA GLU A 82 11.77 -6.37 6.25
C GLU A 82 13.08 -7.00 5.76
N ALA A 83 13.25 -7.22 4.45
CA ALA A 83 14.45 -7.87 3.92
C ALA A 83 15.61 -6.87 3.88
N ASN A 84 16.64 -7.06 4.71
CA ASN A 84 17.75 -6.11 4.77
C ASN A 84 18.94 -6.55 3.91
N ARG A 85 19.00 -7.85 3.55
CA ARG A 85 20.14 -8.43 2.82
C ARG A 85 19.66 -9.37 1.71
N PRO A 86 20.43 -9.58 0.62
CA PRO A 86 20.05 -10.53 -0.43
C PRO A 86 19.81 -11.96 0.06
N ARG A 87 20.48 -12.40 1.14
CA ARG A 87 20.21 -13.70 1.79
C ARG A 87 18.75 -13.85 2.26
N ASP A 88 18.10 -12.76 2.67
CA ASP A 88 16.72 -12.78 3.15
C ASP A 88 15.76 -13.06 1.97
N LEU A 89 16.08 -12.46 0.81
CA LEU A 89 15.36 -12.67 -0.44
C LEU A 89 15.55 -14.10 -0.97
N VAL A 90 16.76 -14.65 -0.88
CA VAL A 90 17.03 -16.06 -1.20
C VAL A 90 16.16 -17.00 -0.37
N ASN A 91 16.12 -16.80 0.95
CA ASN A 91 15.33 -17.63 1.84
C ASN A 91 13.84 -17.55 1.49
N ALA A 92 13.35 -16.34 1.17
CA ALA A 92 11.97 -16.13 0.76
C ALA A 92 11.64 -16.82 -0.58
N VAL A 93 12.54 -16.76 -1.57
CA VAL A 93 12.38 -17.44 -2.86
C VAL A 93 12.35 -18.96 -2.70
N LEU A 94 13.27 -19.53 -1.90
CA LEU A 94 13.29 -20.97 -1.64
C LEU A 94 12.03 -21.44 -0.89
N ALA A 95 11.57 -20.66 0.10
CA ALA A 95 10.34 -20.97 0.82
C ALA A 95 9.10 -20.89 -0.09
N ALA A 96 9.03 -19.89 -0.97
CA ALA A 96 7.92 -19.73 -1.91
C ALA A 96 7.94 -20.80 -3.02
N GLY A 97 9.12 -21.19 -3.50
CA GLY A 97 9.30 -22.25 -4.50
C GLY A 97 8.99 -23.65 -3.97
N ALA A 98 9.09 -23.87 -2.65
CA ALA A 98 8.61 -25.11 -2.02
C ALA A 98 7.07 -25.13 -1.82
N ALA A 99 6.42 -23.98 -1.88
CA ALA A 99 5.00 -23.79 -1.57
C ALA A 99 4.12 -23.63 -2.83
N ILE A 100 4.54 -24.16 -3.98
CA ILE A 100 3.85 -23.96 -5.27
C ILE A 100 2.49 -24.70 -5.28
N ALA A 101 1.47 -24.04 -4.76
CA ALA A 101 0.17 -24.03 -5.41
C ALA A 101 0.00 -22.63 -6.02
N PRO A 102 -0.18 -22.50 -7.35
CA PRO A 102 -0.42 -21.20 -7.96
C PRO A 102 -1.78 -20.70 -7.47
N THR A 103 -1.78 -19.81 -6.47
CA THR A 103 -2.95 -19.00 -6.20
C THR A 103 -3.00 -17.97 -7.32
N LEU A 104 -3.76 -18.29 -8.38
CA LEU A 104 -4.10 -17.30 -9.38
C LEU A 104 -4.62 -16.05 -8.64
N PRO A 105 -4.15 -14.84 -8.97
CA PRO A 105 -4.71 -13.64 -8.38
C PRO A 105 -6.22 -13.70 -8.59
N ARG A 106 -6.98 -13.63 -7.49
CA ARG A 106 -8.43 -13.62 -7.54
C ARG A 106 -8.83 -12.55 -8.56
N PRO A 107 -9.64 -12.87 -9.58
CA PRO A 107 -10.07 -11.87 -10.54
C PRO A 107 -10.72 -10.72 -9.75
N ILE A 108 -10.13 -9.53 -9.86
CA ILE A 108 -10.66 -8.32 -9.25
C ILE A 108 -11.89 -7.96 -10.07
N SER A 109 -13.08 -8.25 -9.54
CA SER A 109 -14.31 -7.74 -10.10
C SER A 109 -14.39 -6.24 -9.79
N PRO A 110 -14.47 -5.35 -10.79
CA PRO A 110 -14.65 -3.93 -10.54
C PRO A 110 -15.93 -3.72 -9.72
N THR A 111 -15.83 -2.95 -8.63
CA THR A 111 -17.00 -2.54 -7.86
C THR A 111 -17.79 -1.52 -8.67
N THR A 112 -18.96 -1.91 -9.18
CA THR A 112 -19.89 -0.98 -9.83
C THR A 112 -20.59 -0.14 -8.77
N LEU A 113 -20.19 1.13 -8.64
CA LEU A 113 -20.89 2.08 -7.78
C LEU A 113 -22.13 2.62 -8.50
N LYS A 114 -23.22 2.82 -7.75
CA LYS A 114 -24.40 3.52 -8.26
C LYS A 114 -24.02 4.95 -8.62
N THR A 115 -24.43 5.45 -9.77
CA THR A 115 -24.27 6.87 -10.12
C THR A 115 -25.19 7.73 -9.26
N VAL A 116 -24.73 8.91 -8.86
CA VAL A 116 -25.51 9.94 -8.16
C VAL A 116 -25.16 11.30 -8.76
N ASP A 117 -26.02 12.28 -8.52
CA ASP A 117 -25.77 13.65 -8.93
C ASP A 117 -24.48 14.16 -8.30
N GLU A 118 -23.59 14.69 -9.12
CA GLU A 118 -22.33 15.27 -8.66
C GLU A 118 -22.58 16.63 -7.99
N PRO A 119 -21.82 16.98 -6.93
CA PRO A 119 -21.99 18.23 -6.20
C PRO A 119 -21.31 19.40 -6.92
N ILE A 120 -21.63 19.61 -8.21
CA ILE A 120 -20.95 20.58 -9.10
C ILE A 120 -21.10 22.03 -8.58
N GLU A 121 -22.15 22.31 -7.82
CA GLU A 121 -22.41 23.64 -7.24
C GLU A 121 -21.73 23.87 -5.88
N ALA A 122 -21.15 22.83 -5.27
CA ALA A 122 -20.48 22.95 -3.98
C ALA A 122 -19.23 23.83 -4.09
N LYS A 123 -19.12 24.82 -3.20
CA LYS A 123 -17.99 25.77 -3.18
C LYS A 123 -16.86 25.31 -2.29
N THR A 124 -17.17 24.49 -1.30
CA THR A 124 -16.22 23.94 -0.34
C THR A 124 -16.41 22.43 -0.20
N LEU A 125 -15.38 21.76 0.34
CA LEU A 125 -15.46 20.32 0.59
C LEU A 125 -16.57 19.98 1.60
N ILE A 126 -16.82 20.86 2.58
CA ILE A 126 -17.91 20.69 3.55
C ILE A 126 -19.30 20.92 2.93
N ASP A 127 -19.41 21.75 1.89
CA ASP A 127 -20.66 21.90 1.13
C ASP A 127 -20.96 20.63 0.33
N ALA A 128 -19.95 20.05 -0.32
CA ALA A 128 -20.10 18.80 -1.06
C ALA A 128 -20.51 17.65 -0.13
N LEU A 129 -19.86 17.55 1.04
CA LEU A 129 -20.21 16.59 2.07
C LEU A 129 -21.64 16.81 2.59
N ALA A 130 -22.03 18.05 2.87
CA ALA A 130 -23.38 18.37 3.34
C ALA A 130 -24.45 17.99 2.32
N GLN A 131 -24.24 18.31 1.03
CA GLN A 131 -25.17 17.99 -0.04
C GLN A 131 -25.34 16.47 -0.21
N HIS A 132 -24.25 15.70 -0.12
CA HIS A 132 -24.33 14.24 -0.17
C HIS A 132 -24.92 13.64 1.10
N ALA A 133 -24.65 14.18 2.28
CA ALA A 133 -25.29 13.74 3.51
C ALA A 133 -26.81 13.96 3.47
N GLU A 134 -27.27 15.07 2.90
CA GLU A 134 -28.69 15.38 2.75
C GLU A 134 -29.40 14.50 1.71
N ARG A 135 -28.79 14.29 0.54
CA ARG A 135 -29.43 13.56 -0.57
C ARG A 135 -29.19 12.05 -0.53
N HIS A 136 -28.06 11.64 0.03
CA HIS A 136 -27.51 10.28 -0.05
C HIS A 136 -26.83 9.86 1.26
N GLY A 137 -27.39 10.23 2.42
CA GLY A 137 -26.78 9.99 3.74
C GLY A 137 -26.36 8.55 4.01
N ASP A 138 -27.17 7.57 3.60
CA ASP A 138 -26.90 6.13 3.80
C ASP A 138 -25.86 5.55 2.83
N ARG A 139 -25.40 6.32 1.84
CA ARG A 139 -24.43 5.85 0.87
C ARG A 139 -23.05 5.76 1.51
N GLU A 140 -22.40 4.61 1.30
CA GLU A 140 -21.00 4.40 1.71
C GLU A 140 -20.09 5.41 1.01
N HIS A 141 -19.27 6.09 1.80
CA HIS A 141 -18.30 7.09 1.32
C HIS A 141 -16.87 6.55 1.43
N VAL A 142 -16.52 5.96 2.57
CA VAL A 142 -15.19 5.38 2.83
C VAL A 142 -15.36 3.93 3.26
N LEU A 143 -14.55 3.03 2.70
CA LEU A 143 -14.42 1.65 3.13
C LEU A 143 -13.05 1.50 3.82
N LEU A 144 -13.04 1.39 5.15
CA LEU A 144 -11.82 1.24 5.93
C LEU A 144 -11.46 -0.24 6.04
N TRP A 145 -10.36 -0.65 5.41
CA TRP A 145 -9.93 -2.04 5.49
C TRP A 145 -9.28 -2.33 6.85
N ARG A 146 -9.80 -3.33 7.56
CA ARG A 146 -9.22 -3.80 8.82
C ARG A 146 -8.38 -5.07 8.60
N PRO A 147 -7.46 -5.40 9.53
CA PRO A 147 -6.58 -6.56 9.38
C PRO A 147 -7.29 -7.93 9.42
N GLU A 148 -8.52 -7.98 9.92
CA GLU A 148 -9.39 -9.16 9.97
C GLU A 148 -10.00 -9.56 8.61
N GLY A 149 -9.78 -8.76 7.56
CA GLY A 149 -10.29 -8.98 6.21
C GLY A 149 -11.70 -8.48 5.91
N SER A 150 -12.32 -7.67 6.78
CA SER A 150 -13.61 -7.02 6.48
C SER A 150 -13.48 -5.49 6.37
N PRO A 151 -14.10 -4.86 5.36
CA PRO A 151 -14.16 -3.41 5.30
C PRO A 151 -15.18 -2.90 6.32
N GLU A 152 -14.81 -1.87 7.07
CA GLU A 152 -15.74 -1.08 7.86
C GLU A 152 -16.23 0.11 7.02
N PRO A 153 -17.53 0.16 6.66
CA PRO A 153 -18.08 1.28 5.91
C PRO A 153 -18.31 2.51 6.80
N LEU A 154 -18.03 3.68 6.25
CA LEU A 154 -18.40 4.97 6.79
C LEU A 154 -19.28 5.69 5.76
N THR A 155 -20.52 5.98 6.13
CA THR A 155 -21.47 6.64 5.22
C THR A 155 -21.29 8.15 5.19
N TYR A 156 -21.83 8.81 4.17
CA TYR A 156 -21.85 10.28 4.09
C TYR A 156 -22.54 10.91 5.30
N GLY A 157 -23.68 10.36 5.71
CA GLY A 157 -24.45 10.85 6.86
C GLY A 157 -23.69 10.67 8.17
N GLU A 158 -23.10 9.50 8.39
CA GLU A 158 -22.28 9.24 9.59
C GLU A 158 -21.11 10.22 9.70
N LEU A 159 -20.35 10.39 8.62
CA LEU A 159 -19.20 11.30 8.61
C LEU A 159 -19.65 12.74 8.85
N TYR A 160 -20.70 13.20 8.16
CA TYR A 160 -21.21 14.56 8.29
C TYR A 160 -21.66 14.86 9.72
N HIS A 161 -22.50 14.01 10.32
CA HIS A 161 -23.03 14.23 11.66
C HIS A 161 -21.94 14.15 12.73
N ALA A 162 -21.06 13.14 12.66
CA ALA A 162 -19.97 13.00 13.61
C ALA A 162 -18.97 14.16 13.52
N ALA A 163 -18.55 14.54 12.30
CA ALA A 163 -17.62 15.64 12.10
C ALA A 163 -18.20 16.98 12.56
N ARG A 164 -19.48 17.26 12.28
CA ARG A 164 -20.17 18.47 12.72
C ARG A 164 -20.31 18.53 14.24
N ALA A 165 -20.59 17.40 14.90
CA ALA A 165 -20.64 17.32 16.36
C ALA A 165 -19.26 17.58 16.99
N ALA A 166 -18.21 16.92 16.48
CA ALA A 166 -16.84 17.12 16.96
C ALA A 166 -16.31 18.54 16.68
N ALA A 167 -16.72 19.18 15.58
CA ALA A 167 -16.42 20.58 15.31
C ALA A 167 -16.94 21.51 16.41
N GLY A 168 -18.13 21.25 16.96
CA GLY A 168 -18.66 21.99 18.12
C GLY A 168 -17.70 21.95 19.32
N GLY A 169 -17.16 20.77 19.63
CA GLY A 169 -16.19 20.60 20.71
C GLY A 169 -14.83 21.26 20.44
N LEU A 170 -14.43 21.40 19.17
CA LEU A 170 -13.21 22.14 18.79
C LEU A 170 -13.42 23.66 18.91
N VAL A 171 -14.58 24.17 18.47
CA VAL A 171 -14.95 25.59 18.62
C VAL A 171 -15.00 25.98 20.10
N GLU A 172 -15.57 25.13 20.97
CA GLU A 172 -15.56 25.34 22.42
C GLU A 172 -14.14 25.42 23.02
N ARG A 173 -13.16 24.78 22.37
CA ARG A 173 -11.73 24.82 22.74
C ARG A 173 -10.97 25.97 22.09
N GLY A 174 -11.66 26.84 21.35
CA GLY A 174 -11.11 28.05 20.76
C GLY A 174 -10.56 27.88 19.35
N VAL A 175 -10.78 26.74 18.68
CA VAL A 175 -10.40 26.57 17.27
C VAL A 175 -11.31 27.43 16.39
N GLY A 176 -10.71 28.29 15.58
CA GLY A 176 -11.42 29.19 14.68
C GLY A 176 -10.93 29.16 13.24
N SER A 177 -11.51 30.03 12.43
CA SER A 177 -11.17 30.16 11.02
C SER A 177 -9.69 30.51 10.81
N GLY A 178 -9.01 29.76 9.94
CA GLY A 178 -7.59 29.95 9.63
C GLY A 178 -6.60 29.35 10.63
N ASP A 179 -7.06 28.79 11.75
CA ASP A 179 -6.19 28.04 12.64
C ASP A 179 -5.66 26.78 11.96
N ARG A 180 -4.45 26.35 12.32
CA ARG A 180 -3.88 25.09 11.82
C ARG A 180 -3.96 24.06 12.93
N VAL A 181 -4.62 22.94 12.64
CA VAL A 181 -4.82 21.87 13.63
C VAL A 181 -4.06 20.63 13.17
N ALA A 182 -3.03 20.25 13.93
CA ALA A 182 -2.30 19.01 13.69
C ALA A 182 -3.17 17.79 14.02
N ILE A 183 -3.22 16.83 13.12
CA ILE A 183 -3.96 15.57 13.27
C ILE A 183 -2.94 14.44 13.19
N MET A 184 -2.69 13.76 14.31
CA MET A 184 -1.78 12.62 14.41
C MET A 184 -2.60 11.39 14.80
N LEU A 185 -3.22 10.78 13.80
CA LEU A 185 -4.05 9.57 13.93
C LEU A 185 -3.69 8.62 12.77
N PRO A 186 -3.75 7.29 12.99
CA PRO A 186 -3.67 6.34 11.87
C PRO A 186 -4.88 6.53 10.94
N THR A 187 -4.79 6.01 9.72
CA THR A 187 -5.95 5.97 8.79
C THR A 187 -7.09 5.18 9.41
N SER A 188 -8.06 5.88 9.98
CA SER A 188 -9.17 5.33 10.76
C SER A 188 -10.41 6.21 10.62
N ARG A 189 -11.56 5.74 11.14
CA ARG A 189 -12.80 6.53 11.18
C ARG A 189 -12.58 7.87 11.89
N ASP A 190 -11.85 7.87 13.00
CA ASP A 190 -11.58 9.06 13.79
C ASP A 190 -10.72 10.09 13.04
N PHE A 191 -9.81 9.63 12.18
CA PHE A 191 -9.03 10.52 11.31
C PHE A 191 -9.94 11.32 10.38
N PHE A 192 -10.88 10.65 9.70
CA PHE A 192 -11.81 11.32 8.79
C PHE A 192 -12.74 12.28 9.54
N ILE A 193 -13.26 11.86 10.69
CA ILE A 193 -14.08 12.72 11.55
C ILE A 193 -13.28 13.97 11.94
N ALA A 194 -12.08 13.81 12.50
CA ALA A 194 -11.23 14.93 12.93
C ALA A 194 -10.88 15.88 11.76
N PHE A 195 -10.53 15.33 10.59
CA PHE A 195 -10.22 16.11 9.40
C PHE A 195 -11.38 17.02 9.00
N PHE A 196 -12.59 16.46 8.88
CA PHE A 196 -13.77 17.24 8.52
C PHE A 196 -14.25 18.16 9.64
N SER A 197 -14.06 17.80 10.92
CA SER A 197 -14.35 18.68 12.06
C SER A 197 -13.55 19.97 11.99
N VAL A 198 -12.25 19.87 11.68
CA VAL A 198 -11.38 21.04 11.52
C VAL A 198 -11.86 21.92 10.35
N LEU A 199 -12.24 21.31 9.22
CA LEU A 199 -12.81 22.05 8.09
C LEU A 199 -14.13 22.74 8.45
N PHE A 200 -15.00 22.10 9.24
CA PHE A 200 -16.24 22.72 9.73
C PHE A 200 -16.00 23.91 10.65
N CYS A 201 -14.86 23.97 11.35
CA CYS A 201 -14.45 25.16 12.10
C CYS A 201 -13.93 26.30 11.21
N GLY A 202 -13.76 26.07 9.90
CA GLY A 202 -13.04 26.97 8.99
C GLY A 202 -11.52 26.93 9.18
N ALA A 203 -11.01 25.97 9.94
CA ALA A 203 -9.59 25.76 10.19
C ALA A 203 -8.95 24.88 9.10
N VAL A 204 -7.62 24.80 9.13
CA VAL A 204 -6.79 24.03 8.21
C VAL A 204 -6.35 22.73 8.90
N PRO A 205 -6.84 21.55 8.46
CA PRO A 205 -6.34 20.28 8.95
C PRO A 205 -4.91 20.05 8.46
N VAL A 206 -4.03 19.63 9.36
CA VAL A 206 -2.64 19.29 9.06
C VAL A 206 -2.38 17.84 9.47
N PRO A 207 -2.62 16.86 8.58
CA PRO A 207 -2.31 15.46 8.84
C PRO A 207 -0.81 15.24 9.03
N ILE A 208 -0.43 14.51 10.08
CA ILE A 208 0.93 14.07 10.36
C ILE A 208 0.87 12.56 10.62
N TYR A 209 1.81 11.82 10.02
CA TYR A 209 1.86 10.37 10.21
C TYR A 209 2.27 10.03 11.65
N PRO A 210 1.53 9.14 12.35
CA PRO A 210 1.83 8.77 13.73
C PRO A 210 3.10 7.93 13.90
#